data_AF-A0A9E5J6X7-F1
#
_entry.id   AF-A0A9E5J6X7-F1
#
_cell.length_a   1.000
_cell.length_b   1.000
_cell.length_c   1.000
_cell.angle_alpha   90.00
_cell.angle_beta   90.00
_cell.angle_gamma   90.00
#
_symmetry.space_group_name_H-M   'P 1'
#
loop_
_entity.id
_entity.type
_entity.pdbx_description
1 polymer ?
#
loop_
_entity_poly.entity_id
_entity_poly.type
_entity_poly.pdbx_seq_one_letter_code
_entity_poly.pdbx_strand_id
1 'polypeptide(L)'
;MVHGYGRDAGEPLVSHPDVRAISFTGSTPVGSLLLAQAAENVINCTMELGGNAPFIVFDDADLSAAIDGAMLAKMRNGGAACTAANRFFVHEKIYDAFTDALTARMSALVLGDGLDAKTTVGPLVSKSQQQQVAKLVDEAKAFGAKVACGGTAATDGSFGYFPTVLTDVSFDAPILRTEIFGPVAPLVKFKDSDDILS
;
A
#
# COMPACT_ATOMS: atom_id res chain seq x y z
N MET A 1 -16.92 4.08 -24.41
CA MET A 1 -16.45 3.34 -23.22
C MET A 1 -16.43 1.88 -23.60
N VAL A 2 -15.28 1.22 -23.48
CA VAL A 2 -15.10 -0.21 -23.81
C VAL A 2 -14.65 -0.91 -22.54
N HIS A 3 -15.24 -2.06 -22.24
CA HIS A 3 -14.87 -2.88 -21.09
C HIS A 3 -14.27 -4.20 -21.57
N GLY A 4 -13.30 -4.71 -20.82
CA GLY A 4 -12.63 -5.96 -21.13
C GLY A 4 -11.32 -6.07 -20.35
N TYR A 5 -10.59 -7.15 -20.58
CA TYR A 5 -9.28 -7.36 -19.99
C TYR A 5 -8.20 -6.58 -20.73
N GLY A 6 -7.08 -6.32 -20.05
CA GLY A 6 -5.95 -5.58 -20.63
C GLY A 6 -5.48 -6.14 -21.98
N ARG A 7 -5.46 -7.47 -22.13
CA ARG A 7 -5.08 -8.14 -23.37
C ARG A 7 -6.07 -7.94 -24.53
N ASP A 8 -7.37 -8.00 -24.24
CA ASP A 8 -8.39 -8.05 -25.30
C ASP A 8 -8.94 -6.67 -25.65
N ALA A 9 -8.93 -5.74 -24.68
CA ALA A 9 -9.44 -4.39 -24.85
C ALA A 9 -8.32 -3.33 -24.80
N GLY A 10 -7.31 -3.50 -23.95
CA GLY A 10 -6.25 -2.50 -23.76
C GLY A 10 -5.19 -2.51 -24.86
N GLU A 11 -4.59 -3.68 -25.11
CA GLU A 11 -3.50 -3.85 -26.08
C GLU A 11 -3.91 -3.44 -27.51
N PRO A 12 -5.10 -3.82 -28.05
CA PRO A 12 -5.51 -3.36 -29.38
C PRO A 12 -5.66 -1.85 -29.49
N LEU A 13 -6.02 -1.15 -28.40
CA LEU A 13 -6.14 0.31 -28.41
C LEU A 13 -4.76 0.96 -28.51
N VAL A 14 -3.78 0.47 -27.74
CA VAL A 14 -2.43 1.04 -27.69
C VAL A 14 -1.70 0.82 -29.02
N SER A 15 -1.94 -0.33 -29.67
CA SER A 15 -1.33 -0.65 -30.97
C SER A 15 -2.06 -0.03 -32.17
N HIS A 16 -3.19 0.65 -31.97
CA HIS A 16 -3.97 1.20 -33.08
C HIS A 16 -3.27 2.43 -33.70
N PRO A 17 -3.08 2.49 -35.04
CA PRO A 17 -2.28 3.53 -35.68
C PRO A 17 -2.84 4.96 -35.50
N ASP A 18 -4.15 5.08 -35.26
CA ASP A 18 -4.80 6.38 -35.02
C ASP A 18 -4.68 6.89 -33.57
N VAL A 19 -4.17 6.08 -32.63
CA VAL A 19 -3.98 6.53 -31.24
C VAL A 19 -2.71 7.35 -31.13
N ARG A 20 -2.86 8.59 -30.64
CA ARG A 20 -1.78 9.58 -30.57
C ARG A 20 -1.32 9.92 -29.15
N ALA A 21 -2.13 9.57 -28.16
CA ALA A 21 -1.78 9.73 -26.76
C ALA A 21 -2.43 8.63 -25.91
N ILE A 22 -1.74 8.22 -24.84
CA ILE A 22 -2.27 7.35 -23.81
C ILE A 22 -2.05 7.97 -22.42
N SER A 23 -3.05 7.83 -21.56
CA SER A 23 -2.96 8.14 -20.13
C SER A 23 -3.31 6.88 -19.37
N PHE A 24 -2.35 6.33 -18.63
CA PHE A 24 -2.53 5.09 -17.89
C PHE A 24 -2.30 5.29 -16.40
N THR A 25 -3.22 4.75 -15.60
CA THR A 25 -3.07 4.64 -14.15
C THR A 25 -3.18 3.17 -13.77
N GLY A 26 -2.17 2.62 -13.12
CA GLY A 26 -2.15 1.20 -12.77
C GLY A 26 -0.80 0.72 -12.28
N SER A 27 -0.51 -0.57 -12.47
CA SER A 27 0.73 -1.15 -11.94
C SER A 27 1.95 -0.77 -12.78
N THR A 28 3.09 -0.63 -12.11
CA THR A 28 4.38 -0.32 -12.76
C THR A 28 4.75 -1.31 -13.86
N PRO A 29 4.60 -2.65 -13.68
CA PRO A 29 4.90 -3.61 -14.76
C PRO A 29 4.04 -3.42 -16.01
N VAL A 30 2.75 -3.08 -15.84
CA VAL A 30 1.86 -2.81 -16.98
C VAL A 30 2.22 -1.48 -17.63
N GLY A 31 2.52 -0.44 -16.85
CA GLY A 31 3.02 0.83 -17.38
C GLY A 31 4.26 0.67 -18.26
N SER A 32 5.24 -0.12 -17.80
CA SER A 32 6.44 -0.44 -18.60
C SER A 32 6.12 -1.19 -19.90
N LEU A 33 5.18 -2.15 -19.85
CA LEU A 33 4.72 -2.86 -21.05
C LEU A 33 4.07 -1.89 -22.06
N LEU A 34 3.21 -1.00 -21.57
CA LEU A 34 2.51 -0.03 -22.40
C LEU A 34 3.48 0.99 -23.01
N LEU A 35 4.50 1.43 -22.27
CA LEU A 35 5.55 2.29 -22.81
C LEU A 35 6.34 1.60 -23.93
N ALA A 36 6.63 0.30 -23.78
CA ALA A 36 7.32 -0.47 -24.81
C ALA A 36 6.48 -0.57 -26.10
N GLN A 37 5.18 -0.82 -25.98
CA GLN A 37 4.26 -0.87 -27.13
C GLN A 37 4.07 0.52 -27.77
N ALA A 38 3.91 1.56 -26.94
CA ALA A 38 3.72 2.94 -27.38
C ALA A 38 4.90 3.47 -28.21
N ALA A 39 6.11 2.93 -27.99
CA ALA A 39 7.31 3.31 -28.72
C ALA A 39 7.22 2.94 -30.22
N GLU A 40 6.47 1.90 -30.60
CA GLU A 40 6.32 1.48 -32.01
C GLU A 40 5.68 2.57 -32.87
N ASN A 41 4.76 3.35 -32.28
CA ASN A 41 4.01 4.40 -32.97
C ASN A 41 4.36 5.81 -32.47
N VAL A 42 5.38 5.95 -31.60
CA VAL A 42 5.80 7.22 -30.97
C VAL A 42 4.61 7.96 -30.33
N ILE A 43 3.85 7.23 -29.52
CA ILE A 43 2.65 7.73 -28.85
C ILE A 43 3.06 8.60 -27.65
N ASN A 44 2.36 9.71 -27.43
CA ASN A 44 2.57 10.53 -26.22
C ASN A 44 2.01 9.80 -24.98
N CYS A 45 2.79 9.68 -23.91
CA CYS A 45 2.41 8.86 -22.75
C CYS A 45 2.42 9.65 -21.43
N THR A 46 1.35 9.50 -20.65
CA THR A 46 1.30 9.87 -19.22
C THR A 46 1.09 8.62 -18.38
N MET A 47 1.88 8.44 -17.32
CA MET A 47 1.90 7.23 -16.49
C MET A 47 1.79 7.59 -15.01
N GLU A 48 0.74 7.10 -14.37
CA GLU A 48 0.55 7.17 -12.91
C GLU A 48 0.62 5.75 -12.34
N LEU A 49 1.77 5.39 -11.77
CA LEU A 49 2.08 4.00 -11.46
C LEU A 49 2.06 3.71 -9.94
N GLY A 50 2.51 2.52 -9.55
CA GLY A 50 2.57 2.11 -8.15
C GLY A 50 3.52 2.99 -7.34
N GLY A 51 3.17 3.21 -6.07
CA GLY A 51 3.95 4.01 -5.14
C GLY A 51 4.28 3.27 -3.86
N ASN A 52 5.33 3.71 -3.19
CA ASN A 52 5.75 3.15 -1.90
C ASN A 52 6.13 4.27 -0.94
N ALA A 53 5.14 5.10 -0.61
CA ALA A 53 5.37 6.37 0.07
C ALA A 53 5.93 6.17 1.49
N PRO A 54 6.99 6.89 1.87
CA PRO A 54 7.46 6.91 3.25
C PRO A 54 6.60 7.85 4.10
N PHE A 55 6.42 7.48 5.36
CA PHE A 55 5.87 8.34 6.41
C PHE A 55 6.90 8.43 7.53
N ILE A 56 7.46 9.62 7.75
CA ILE A 56 8.64 9.80 8.60
C ILE A 56 8.25 10.66 9.81
N VAL A 57 8.56 10.16 11.01
CA VAL A 57 8.21 10.82 12.28
C VAL A 57 9.47 10.98 13.12
N PHE A 58 9.92 12.23 13.29
CA PHE A 58 11.05 12.60 14.16
C PHE A 58 10.62 12.72 15.61
N ASP A 59 11.59 12.76 16.54
CA ASP A 59 11.34 12.81 17.98
C ASP A 59 10.69 14.09 18.48
N ASP A 60 10.75 15.17 17.70
CA ASP A 60 10.11 16.46 17.97
C ASP A 60 8.69 16.59 17.37
N ALA A 61 8.20 15.55 16.69
CA ALA A 61 6.87 15.55 16.12
C ALA A 61 5.76 15.57 17.19
N ASP A 62 4.69 16.31 16.92
CA ASP A 62 3.44 16.15 17.68
C ASP A 62 2.88 14.75 17.42
N LEU A 63 2.92 13.91 18.46
CA LEU A 63 2.50 12.51 18.37
C LEU A 63 1.03 12.37 17.94
N SER A 64 0.14 13.22 18.45
CA SER A 64 -1.29 13.13 18.11
C SER A 64 -1.50 13.47 16.63
N ALA A 65 -0.89 14.57 16.17
CA ALA A 65 -0.98 14.98 14.77
C ALA A 65 -0.33 13.96 13.84
N ALA A 66 0.80 13.36 14.24
CA ALA A 66 1.47 12.31 13.49
C ALA A 66 0.59 11.07 13.32
N ILE A 67 -0.14 10.66 14.36
CA ILE A 67 -1.04 9.50 14.30
C ILE A 67 -2.25 9.79 13.41
N ASP A 68 -2.84 10.98 13.48
CA ASP A 68 -3.93 11.36 12.58
C ASP A 68 -3.46 11.40 11.11
N GLY A 69 -2.28 11.97 10.86
CA GLY A 69 -1.63 11.94 9.56
C GLY A 69 -1.35 10.52 9.07
N ALA A 70 -0.87 9.64 9.94
CA ALA A 70 -0.58 8.24 9.62
C ALA A 70 -1.86 7.48 9.22
N MET A 71 -2.96 7.66 9.95
CA MET A 71 -4.24 7.04 9.63
C MET A 71 -4.78 7.52 8.27
N LEU A 72 -4.72 8.82 8.00
CA LEU A 72 -5.12 9.38 6.70
C LEU A 72 -4.24 8.86 5.56
N ALA A 73 -2.93 8.85 5.75
CA ALA A 73 -1.98 8.42 4.74
C ALA A 73 -2.04 6.90 4.47
N LYS A 74 -2.25 6.08 5.51
CA LYS A 74 -2.30 4.61 5.37
C LYS A 74 -3.65 4.12 4.89
N MET A 75 -4.72 4.61 5.49
CA MET A 75 -6.05 3.99 5.40
C MET A 75 -6.96 4.63 4.37
N ARG A 76 -6.47 5.60 3.58
CA ARG A 76 -7.16 6.06 2.38
C ARG A 76 -7.49 4.86 1.49
N ASN A 77 -8.79 4.65 1.24
CA ASN A 77 -9.31 3.49 0.50
C ASN A 77 -8.81 2.13 1.04
N GLY A 78 -8.69 1.97 2.36
CA GLY A 78 -8.17 0.74 2.97
C GLY A 78 -6.72 0.42 2.62
N GLY A 79 -5.94 1.43 2.24
CA GLY A 79 -4.55 1.28 1.78
C GLY A 79 -4.39 0.89 0.32
N ALA A 80 -5.49 0.75 -0.43
CA ALA A 80 -5.48 0.57 -1.88
C ALA A 80 -5.42 1.95 -2.58
N ALA A 81 -4.32 2.67 -2.37
CA ALA A 81 -4.02 3.94 -3.02
C ALA A 81 -2.52 4.02 -3.35
N CYS A 82 -2.16 4.52 -4.54
CA CYS A 82 -0.76 4.66 -4.95
C CYS A 82 0.05 5.60 -4.04
N THR A 83 -0.62 6.55 -3.38
CA THR A 83 -0.01 7.47 -2.41
C THR A 83 -0.06 6.95 -0.98
N ALA A 84 -0.53 5.72 -0.74
CA ALA A 84 -0.64 5.18 0.61
C ALA A 84 0.75 5.07 1.25
N ALA A 85 0.85 5.47 2.52
CA ALA A 85 2.07 5.26 3.29
C ALA A 85 2.32 3.76 3.47
N ASN A 86 3.45 3.27 3.00
CA ASN A 86 3.80 1.84 3.03
C ASN A 86 5.12 1.58 3.78
N ARG A 87 5.84 2.64 4.16
CA ARG A 87 7.06 2.58 4.97
C ARG A 87 6.97 3.60 6.09
N PHE A 88 6.73 3.17 7.32
CA PHE A 88 6.70 4.07 8.47
C PHE A 88 8.06 4.08 9.14
N PHE A 89 8.78 5.19 9.03
CA PHE A 89 10.04 5.42 9.73
C PHE A 89 9.74 6.26 10.96
N VAL A 90 10.00 5.72 12.15
CA VAL A 90 9.71 6.40 13.41
C VAL A 90 10.97 6.44 14.26
N HIS A 91 11.30 7.63 14.75
CA HIS A 91 12.50 7.87 15.52
C HIS A 91 12.47 7.08 16.83
N GLU A 92 13.60 6.47 17.21
CA GLU A 92 13.71 5.52 18.32
C GLU A 92 13.11 6.02 19.64
N LYS A 93 13.27 7.31 19.95
CA LYS A 93 12.78 7.96 21.17
C LYS A 93 11.26 7.97 21.32
N ILE A 94 10.51 7.93 20.21
CA ILE A 94 9.04 7.97 20.20
C ILE A 94 8.41 6.71 19.60
N TYR A 95 9.22 5.74 19.17
CA TYR A 95 8.79 4.57 18.43
C TYR A 95 7.72 3.75 19.19
N ASP A 96 7.93 3.49 20.47
CA ASP A 96 7.01 2.68 21.26
C ASP A 96 5.66 3.40 21.43
N ALA A 97 5.70 4.70 21.77
CA ALA A 97 4.49 5.51 21.93
C ALA A 97 3.68 5.65 20.63
N PHE A 98 4.37 5.82 19.50
CA PHE A 98 3.73 5.84 18.18
C PHE A 98 3.14 4.48 17.80
N THR A 99 3.87 3.40 18.07
CA THR A 99 3.43 2.03 17.82
C THR A 99 2.14 1.74 18.57
N ASP A 100 2.07 2.04 19.86
CA ASP A 100 0.90 1.80 20.69
C ASP A 100 -0.31 2.60 20.19
N ALA A 101 -0.11 3.89 19.92
CA ALA A 101 -1.17 4.78 19.44
C ALA A 101 -1.69 4.35 18.06
N LEU A 102 -0.81 3.99 17.12
CA LEU A 102 -1.21 3.54 15.79
C LEU A 102 -1.92 2.19 15.86
N THR A 103 -1.40 1.26 16.66
CA THR A 103 -2.00 -0.07 16.87
C THR A 103 -3.41 0.06 17.43
N ALA A 104 -3.63 0.95 18.40
CA ALA A 104 -4.96 1.23 18.95
C ALA A 104 -5.93 1.75 17.87
N ARG A 105 -5.48 2.71 17.04
CA ARG A 105 -6.32 3.28 15.97
C ARG A 105 -6.62 2.29 14.86
N MET A 106 -5.65 1.47 14.46
CA MET A 106 -5.81 0.42 13.46
C MET A 106 -6.72 -0.70 13.96
N SER A 107 -6.59 -1.10 15.22
CA SER A 107 -7.41 -2.15 15.84
C SER A 107 -8.88 -1.74 16.02
N ALA A 108 -9.15 -0.43 16.12
CA ALA A 108 -10.51 0.10 16.25
C ALA A 108 -11.31 0.09 14.93
N LEU A 109 -10.64 -0.18 13.79
CA LEU A 109 -11.32 -0.22 12.49
C LEU A 109 -12.13 -1.51 12.33
N VAL A 110 -13.35 -1.36 11.87
CA VAL A 110 -14.31 -2.44 11.60
C VAL A 110 -14.25 -2.82 10.13
N LEU A 111 -13.79 -4.04 9.86
CA LEU A 111 -13.82 -4.67 8.55
C LEU A 111 -15.24 -5.18 8.26
N GLY A 112 -15.79 -4.85 7.09
CA GLY A 112 -17.14 -5.29 6.73
C GLY A 112 -17.58 -4.87 5.33
N ASP A 113 -18.87 -5.07 5.05
CA ASP A 113 -19.53 -4.60 3.83
C ASP A 113 -19.54 -3.07 3.80
N GLY A 114 -19.12 -2.46 2.68
CA GLY A 114 -19.10 -1.01 2.50
C GLY A 114 -20.47 -0.33 2.54
N LEU A 115 -21.56 -1.09 2.47
CA LEU A 115 -22.93 -0.59 2.64
C LEU A 115 -23.41 -0.59 4.10
N ASP A 116 -22.71 -1.27 5.02
CA ASP A 116 -23.02 -1.23 6.45
C ASP A 116 -22.42 0.03 7.08
N ALA A 117 -23.25 0.83 7.75
CA ALA A 117 -22.85 2.06 8.43
C ALA A 117 -21.82 1.87 9.55
N LYS A 118 -21.64 0.64 10.05
CA LYS A 118 -20.62 0.30 11.05
C LYS A 118 -19.25 0.02 10.44
N THR A 119 -19.19 -0.25 9.15
CA THR A 119 -17.94 -0.56 8.45
C THR A 119 -17.09 0.69 8.31
N THR A 120 -15.82 0.58 8.71
CA THR A 120 -14.83 1.65 8.51
C THR A 120 -13.73 1.24 7.52
N VAL A 121 -13.62 -0.05 7.20
CA VAL A 121 -12.72 -0.57 6.16
C VAL A 121 -13.43 -1.68 5.37
N GLY A 122 -13.49 -1.52 4.05
CA GLY A 122 -14.10 -2.51 3.16
C GLY A 122 -13.13 -3.66 2.80
N PRO A 123 -13.61 -4.69 2.09
CA PRO A 123 -12.75 -5.73 1.56
C PRO A 123 -11.82 -5.20 0.47
N LEU A 124 -10.75 -5.95 0.18
CA LEU A 124 -9.92 -5.71 -0.99
C LEU A 124 -10.68 -6.06 -2.27
N VAL A 125 -10.21 -5.56 -3.41
CA VAL A 125 -10.91 -5.69 -4.69
C VAL A 125 -11.07 -7.14 -5.16
N SER A 126 -10.16 -8.03 -4.76
CA SER A 126 -10.15 -9.42 -5.22
C SER A 126 -9.46 -10.36 -4.23
N LYS A 127 -9.73 -11.66 -4.39
CA LYS A 127 -9.01 -12.72 -3.67
C LYS A 127 -7.50 -12.70 -3.94
N SER A 128 -7.07 -12.40 -5.17
CA SER A 128 -5.64 -12.34 -5.49
C SER A 128 -4.95 -11.20 -4.74
N GLN A 129 -5.62 -10.05 -4.59
CA GLN A 129 -5.10 -8.92 -3.83
C GLN A 129 -4.98 -9.26 -2.35
N GLN A 130 -6.00 -9.90 -1.77
CA GLN A 130 -5.96 -10.40 -0.39
C GLN A 130 -4.82 -11.38 -0.16
N GLN A 131 -4.62 -12.33 -1.07
CA GLN A 131 -3.53 -13.30 -1.00
C GLN A 131 -2.14 -12.64 -1.12
N GLN A 132 -2.01 -11.63 -1.99
CA GLN A 132 -0.76 -10.90 -2.12
C GLN A 132 -0.41 -10.11 -0.85
N VAL A 133 -1.39 -9.44 -0.24
CA VAL A 133 -1.21 -8.74 1.04
C VAL A 133 -0.83 -9.75 2.14
N ALA A 134 -1.54 -10.88 2.23
CA ALA A 134 -1.24 -11.94 3.19
C ALA A 134 0.20 -12.45 3.05
N LYS A 135 0.62 -12.73 1.81
CA LYS A 135 1.97 -13.18 1.49
C LYS A 135 3.03 -12.19 1.96
N LEU A 136 2.86 -10.89 1.69
CA LEU A 136 3.82 -9.86 2.11
C LEU A 136 3.96 -9.80 3.64
N VAL A 137 2.85 -9.94 4.37
CA VAL A 137 2.86 -10.00 5.83
C VAL A 137 3.53 -11.27 6.34
N ASP A 138 3.27 -12.42 5.73
CA ASP A 138 3.91 -13.69 6.08
C ASP A 138 5.43 -13.66 5.84
N GLU A 139 5.86 -13.08 4.72
CA GLU A 139 7.27 -12.87 4.41
C GLU A 139 7.93 -11.90 5.42
N ALA A 140 7.26 -10.81 5.79
CA ALA A 140 7.78 -9.89 6.80
C ALA A 140 7.95 -10.58 8.18
N LYS A 141 6.98 -11.41 8.59
CA LYS A 141 7.08 -12.21 9.82
C LYS A 141 8.24 -13.20 9.76
N ALA A 142 8.40 -13.90 8.63
CA ALA A 142 9.52 -14.82 8.41
C ALA A 142 10.88 -14.09 8.44
N PHE A 143 10.90 -12.80 8.09
CA PHE A 143 12.06 -11.92 8.15
C PHE A 143 12.27 -11.27 9.53
N GLY A 144 11.45 -11.59 10.54
CA GLY A 144 11.63 -11.15 11.93
C GLY A 144 10.71 -10.03 12.40
N ALA A 145 9.83 -9.51 11.53
CA ALA A 145 8.81 -8.54 11.95
C ALA A 145 7.79 -9.19 12.90
N LYS A 146 7.22 -8.40 13.80
CA LYS A 146 6.16 -8.82 14.71
C LYS A 146 4.83 -8.19 14.34
N VAL A 147 3.74 -8.87 14.67
CA VAL A 147 2.38 -8.36 14.45
C VAL A 147 1.88 -7.71 15.74
N ALA A 148 1.62 -6.41 15.71
CA ALA A 148 1.03 -5.68 16.84
C ALA A 148 -0.52 -5.75 16.81
N CYS A 149 -1.12 -5.77 15.63
CA CYS A 149 -2.54 -6.08 15.43
C CYS A 149 -2.79 -6.68 14.04
N GLY A 150 -3.94 -7.33 13.86
CA GLY A 150 -4.35 -7.91 12.58
C GLY A 150 -3.45 -9.05 12.12
N GLY A 151 -2.90 -8.93 10.91
CA GLY A 151 -1.97 -9.89 10.31
C GLY A 151 -2.63 -11.12 9.68
N THR A 152 -3.94 -11.06 9.46
CA THR A 152 -4.74 -12.19 8.96
C THR A 152 -5.74 -11.73 7.90
N ALA A 153 -6.01 -12.63 6.95
CA ALA A 153 -7.10 -12.47 5.99
C ALA A 153 -8.44 -12.88 6.62
N ALA A 154 -9.52 -12.22 6.22
CA ALA A 154 -10.87 -12.66 6.55
C ALA A 154 -11.17 -14.02 5.88
N THR A 155 -11.81 -14.92 6.62
CA THR A 155 -12.13 -16.29 6.17
C THR A 155 -13.60 -16.48 5.83
N ASP A 156 -14.41 -15.44 5.93
CA ASP A 156 -15.86 -15.42 5.69
C ASP A 156 -16.23 -15.34 4.20
N GLY A 157 -15.24 -15.49 3.31
CA GLY A 157 -15.41 -15.34 1.87
C GLY A 157 -15.37 -13.88 1.39
N SER A 158 -15.35 -12.91 2.32
CA SER A 158 -14.99 -11.54 1.97
C SER A 158 -13.49 -11.50 1.61
N PHE A 159 -13.13 -10.68 0.63
CA PHE A 159 -11.72 -10.43 0.31
C PHE A 159 -11.08 -9.47 1.33
N GLY A 160 -11.58 -9.47 2.56
CA GLY A 160 -11.15 -8.60 3.63
C GLY A 160 -9.78 -8.98 4.19
N TYR A 161 -9.04 -7.96 4.62
CA TYR A 161 -7.77 -8.15 5.33
C TYR A 161 -7.79 -7.27 6.56
N PHE A 162 -7.53 -7.83 7.73
CA PHE A 162 -7.63 -7.08 8.98
C PHE A 162 -6.54 -5.99 9.01
N PRO A 163 -6.87 -4.74 9.40
CA PRO A 163 -5.89 -3.68 9.56
C PRO A 163 -4.71 -4.12 10.42
N THR A 164 -3.52 -4.01 9.85
CA THR A 164 -2.31 -4.65 10.38
C THR A 164 -1.23 -3.62 10.67
N VAL A 165 -0.64 -3.71 11.85
CA VAL A 165 0.59 -2.99 12.20
C VAL A 165 1.68 -4.04 12.38
N LEU A 166 2.77 -3.88 11.63
CA LEU A 166 3.98 -4.68 11.78
C LEU A 166 5.04 -3.84 12.48
N THR A 167 5.68 -4.40 13.50
CA THR A 167 6.74 -3.77 14.27
C THR A 167 8.03 -4.55 14.12
N ASP A 168 9.14 -3.93 14.54
CA ASP A 168 10.48 -4.51 14.44
C ASP A 168 10.83 -4.88 12.98
N VAL A 169 10.32 -4.09 12.02
CA VAL A 169 10.63 -4.30 10.60
C VAL A 169 12.02 -3.76 10.35
N SER A 170 12.92 -4.65 9.92
CA SER A 170 14.28 -4.27 9.54
C SER A 170 14.29 -3.43 8.26
N PHE A 171 15.26 -2.53 8.11
CA PHE A 171 15.43 -1.67 6.93
C PHE A 171 15.60 -2.45 5.62
N ASP A 172 16.14 -3.66 5.69
CA ASP A 172 16.34 -4.55 4.54
C ASP A 172 15.16 -5.50 4.28
N ALA A 173 14.07 -5.40 5.05
CA ALA A 173 12.91 -6.27 4.90
C ALA A 173 12.27 -6.09 3.50
N PRO A 174 12.00 -7.18 2.76
CA PRO A 174 11.43 -7.11 1.40
C PRO A 174 10.10 -6.35 1.30
N ILE A 175 9.31 -6.34 2.38
CA ILE A 175 8.05 -5.59 2.45
C ILE A 175 8.24 -4.08 2.23
N LEU A 176 9.42 -3.54 2.57
CA LEU A 176 9.74 -2.12 2.36
C LEU A 176 10.10 -1.81 0.90
N ARG A 177 10.31 -2.81 0.04
CA ARG A 177 10.64 -2.62 -1.39
C ARG A 177 9.46 -2.85 -2.32
N THR A 178 8.34 -3.31 -1.77
CA THR A 178 7.16 -3.72 -2.55
C THR A 178 5.96 -2.89 -2.14
N GLU A 179 5.21 -2.39 -3.13
CA GLU A 179 3.91 -1.75 -2.86
C GLU A 179 2.94 -2.80 -2.30
N ILE A 180 2.42 -2.56 -1.09
CA ILE A 180 1.54 -3.52 -0.40
C ILE A 180 0.12 -3.46 -0.97
N PHE A 181 -0.37 -2.24 -1.21
CA PHE A 181 -1.71 -1.96 -1.73
C PHE A 181 -2.82 -2.62 -0.88
N GLY A 182 -2.74 -2.41 0.43
CA GLY A 182 -3.65 -2.96 1.43
C GLY A 182 -3.40 -2.37 2.82
N PRO A 183 -4.19 -2.75 3.84
CA PRO A 183 -4.27 -2.07 5.14
C PRO A 183 -3.17 -2.53 6.11
N VAL A 184 -1.91 -2.49 5.68
CA VAL A 184 -0.73 -2.93 6.47
C VAL A 184 0.25 -1.77 6.66
N ALA A 185 0.60 -1.44 7.90
CA ALA A 185 1.60 -0.43 8.25
C ALA A 185 2.85 -1.09 8.83
N PRO A 186 3.94 -1.23 8.05
CA PRO A 186 5.23 -1.68 8.56
C PRO A 186 6.00 -0.53 9.19
N LEU A 187 6.39 -0.69 10.46
CA LEU A 187 7.14 0.28 11.25
C LEU A 187 8.60 -0.12 11.37
N VAL A 188 9.46 0.82 10.98
CA VAL A 188 10.90 0.76 11.02
C VAL A 188 11.38 1.79 12.03
N LYS A 189 12.22 1.36 12.97
CA LYS A 189 12.86 2.22 13.95
C LYS A 189 14.12 2.82 13.35
N PHE A 190 14.24 4.14 13.37
CA PHE A 190 15.47 4.84 12.95
C PHE A 190 16.03 5.69 14.09
N LYS A 191 17.32 6.04 14.00
CA LYS A 191 17.96 6.92 14.97
C LYS A 191 18.40 8.23 14.33
N ASP A 192 19.13 8.13 13.23
CA ASP A 192 19.68 9.30 12.54
C ASP A 192 19.00 9.44 11.18
N SER A 193 18.84 10.67 10.68
CA SER A 193 18.16 10.92 9.39
C SER A 193 18.82 10.20 8.21
N ASP A 194 20.12 9.93 8.33
CA ASP A 194 20.91 9.22 7.32
C ASP A 194 20.45 7.77 7.14
N ASP A 195 19.86 7.15 8.17
CA ASP A 195 19.30 5.79 8.12
C ASP A 195 18.13 5.70 7.11
N ILE A 196 17.44 6.81 6.84
CA ILE A 196 16.20 6.84 6.04
C ILE A 196 16.50 6.98 4.53
N LEU A 197 17.64 7.58 4.19
CA LEU A 197 17.98 7.94 2.81
C LEU A 197 18.61 6.79 2.01
N SER A 198 18.96 5.68 2.66
CA SER A 198 19.54 4.47 2.08
C SER A 198 18.50 3.43 1.67
#